data_AF-A0A845K2P9-F1
#
_entry.id   AF-A0A845K2P9-F1
#
_cell.length_a   1.000
_cell.length_b   1.000
_cell.length_c   1.000
_cell.angle_alpha   90.00
_cell.angle_beta   90.00
_cell.angle_gamma   90.00
#
_symmetry.space_group_name_H-M   'P 1'
#
loop_
_entity.id
_entity.type
_entity.pdbx_description
1 polymer ?
#
loop_
_entity_poly.entity_id
_entity_poly.type
_entity_poly.pdbx_seq_one_letter_code
_entity_poly.pdbx_strand_id
1 'polypeptide(L)' 'MNGWKIRALGVLLMVVGGFLFVWSVKYIQSEWPQIFVGLLSVFSSAMGFALAIMPLDVAEDPED' A
#
# COMPACT_ATOMS: atom_id res chain seq x y z
N MET A 1 -4.10 8.90 19.12
CA MET A 1 -2.70 8.93 18.60
C MET A 1 -2.35 7.81 17.59
N ASN A 2 -3.08 6.69 17.53
CA ASN A 2 -2.72 5.57 16.65
C ASN A 2 -3.17 5.71 15.18
N GLY A 3 -4.24 6.47 14.91
CA GLY A 3 -4.79 6.60 13.54
C GLY A 3 -3.80 7.19 12.53
N TRP A 4 -3.01 8.18 12.97
CA TRP A 4 -2.04 8.86 12.09
C TRP A 4 -0.88 7.95 11.66
N LYS A 5 -0.48 6.99 12.51
CA LYS A 5 0.55 5.97 12.18
C LYS A 5 0.09 5.03 11.06
N ILE A 6 -1.18 4.62 11.09
CA ILE A 6 -1.74 3.72 10.08
C ILE A 6 -1.88 4.44 8.74
N ARG A 7 -2.26 5.72 8.75
CA ARG A 7 -2.26 6.56 7.53
C ARG A 7 -0.84 6.71 6.97
N ALA A 8 0.17 6.96 7.81
CA ALA A 8 1.56 7.03 7.38
C ALA A 8 2.06 5.70 6.80
N LEU A 9 1.65 4.56 7.39
CA LEU A 9 1.93 3.23 6.86
C LEU A 9 1.27 3.02 5.48
N GLY A 10 0.03 3.48 5.31
CA GLY A 10 -0.69 3.45 4.03
C GLY A 10 0.03 4.23 2.93
N VAL A 11 0.48 5.45 3.24
CA VAL A 11 1.28 6.27 2.30
C VAL A 11 2.60 5.58 1.94
N LEU A 12 3.30 4.99 2.92
CA LEU A 12 4.53 4.25 2.67
C LEU A 12 4.29 3.04 1.75
N LEU A 13 3.20 2.31 1.95
CA LEU A 13 2.78 1.20 1.10
C LEU A 13 2.47 1.63 -0.35
N MET A 14 1.91 2.82 -0.54
CA MET A 14 1.69 3.39 -1.88
C MET A 14 3.02 3.73 -2.57
N VAL A 15 3.98 4.30 -1.84
CA VAL A 15 5.33 4.56 -2.39
C VAL A 15 6.04 3.27 -2.77
N VAL A 16 5.96 2.24 -1.92
CA VAL A 16 6.51 0.90 -2.22
C VAL A 16 5.82 0.28 -3.43
N GLY A 17 4.50 0.42 -3.55
CA GLY A 17 3.74 -0.05 -4.71
C GLY A 17 4.20 0.63 -6.00
N GLY A 18 4.35 1.96 -6.00
CA GLY A 18 4.90 2.69 -7.16
C GLY A 18 6.32 2.25 -7.51
N PHE A 19 7.18 2.02 -6.51
CA PHE A 19 8.53 1.51 -6.72
C PHE A 19 8.54 0.11 -7.34
N LEU A 20 7.73 -0.82 -6.82
CA LEU A 20 7.58 -2.17 -7.35
C LEU A 20 7.06 -2.17 -8.79
N PHE A 21 6.17 -1.23 -9.12
CA PHE A 21 5.67 -1.06 -10.48
C PHE A 21 6.82 -0.68 -11.43
N VAL A 22 7.56 0.39 -11.11
CA VAL A 22 8.73 0.81 -11.90
C VAL A 22 9.75 -0.32 -12.00
N TRP A 23 9.96 -1.06 -10.90
CA TRP A 23 10.87 -2.19 -10.90
C TRP A 23 10.42 -3.30 -11.86
N SER A 24 9.13 -3.64 -11.81
CA SER A 24 8.53 -4.63 -12.71
C SER A 24 8.72 -4.25 -14.17
N VAL A 25 8.36 -3.04 -14.59
CA VAL A 25 8.48 -2.64 -16.00
C VAL A 25 9.92 -2.38 -16.47
N LYS A 26 10.83 -1.95 -15.59
CA LYS A 26 12.18 -1.54 -16.00
C LYS A 26 13.23 -2.64 -15.90
N TYR A 27 13.16 -3.50 -14.89
CA TYR A 27 14.25 -4.43 -14.56
C TYR A 27 13.89 -5.90 -14.78
N ILE A 28 12.59 -6.24 -14.81
CA ILE A 28 12.16 -7.63 -15.02
C ILE A 28 11.86 -7.82 -16.50
N GLN A 29 12.54 -8.78 -17.13
CA GLN A 29 12.40 -9.09 -18.56
C GLN A 29 11.65 -10.41 -18.80
N SER A 30 11.60 -11.30 -17.81
CA SER A 30 10.75 -12.49 -17.89
C SER A 30 9.30 -12.15 -17.60
N GLU A 31 8.41 -12.68 -18.44
CA GLU A 31 6.98 -12.36 -18.47
C GLU A 31 6.27 -12.69 -17.15
N TRP A 32 6.45 -13.91 -16.63
CA TRP A 32 5.77 -14.37 -15.42
C TRP A 32 6.19 -13.60 -14.15
N PRO A 33 7.49 -13.40 -13.86
CA PRO A 33 7.90 -12.55 -12.75
C PRO A 33 7.46 -11.10 -12.92
N GLN A 34 7.44 -10.56 -14.14
CA GLN A 34 7.00 -9.19 -14.39
C GLN A 34 5.52 -9.02 -14.04
N ILE A 35 4.67 -9.93 -14.51
CA ILE A 35 3.23 -9.94 -14.20
C ILE A 35 3.01 -10.08 -12.69
N PHE A 36 3.71 -11.02 -12.03
CA PHE A 36 3.55 -11.23 -10.60
C PHE A 36 3.93 -9.98 -9.79
N VAL A 37 5.08 -9.37 -10.06
CA VAL A 37 5.53 -8.16 -9.37
C VAL A 37 4.66 -6.96 -9.74
N GLY A 38 4.15 -6.90 -10.97
CA GLY A 38 3.17 -5.91 -11.41
C GLY A 38 1.87 -6.01 -10.61
N LEU A 39 1.29 -7.20 -10.48
CA LEU A 39 0.10 -7.44 -9.67
C LEU A 39 0.35 -7.13 -8.18
N LEU A 40 1.52 -7.51 -7.66
CA LEU A 40 1.92 -7.19 -6.28
C LEU A 40 2.03 -5.66 -6.07
N SER A 41 2.52 -4.93 -7.06
CA SER A 41 2.62 -3.46 -7.02
C SER A 41 1.24 -2.80 -6.94
N VAL A 42 0.27 -3.30 -7.73
CA VAL A 42 -1.12 -2.84 -7.73
C VAL A 42 -1.78 -3.18 -6.40
N PHE A 43 -1.61 -4.40 -5.91
CA PHE A 43 -2.12 -4.82 -4.60
C PHE A 43 -1.57 -3.95 -3.46
N SER A 44 -0.25 -3.73 -3.43
CA SER A 44 0.40 -2.87 -2.43
C SER A 44 -0.13 -1.44 -2.48
N SER A 45 -0.32 -0.89 -3.68
CA SER A 45 -0.84 0.47 -3.86
C SER A 45 -2.31 0.59 -3.43
N ALA A 46 -3.14 -0.39 -3.79
CA ALA A 46 -4.55 -0.43 -3.41
C ALA A 46 -4.73 -0.60 -1.90
N MET A 47 -3.94 -1.47 -1.27
CA MET A 47 -3.93 -1.67 0.18
C MET A 47 -3.43 -0.41 0.91
N GLY A 48 -2.37 0.23 0.42
CA GLY A 48 -1.88 1.49 0.96
C GLY A 48 -2.92 2.61 0.89
N PHE A 49 -3.64 2.69 -0.22
CA PHE A 49 -4.75 3.62 -0.38
C PHE A 49 -5.91 3.33 0.60
N ALA A 50 -6.30 2.06 0.73
CA ALA A 50 -7.35 1.65 1.67
C ALA A 50 -7.00 2.03 3.12
N LEU A 51 -5.75 1.82 3.55
CA LEU A 51 -5.28 2.22 4.88
C LEU A 51 -5.23 3.74 5.06
N ALA A 52 -4.97 4.50 4.00
CA ALA A 52 -4.95 5.96 4.05
C ALA A 52 -6.35 6.56 4.23
N ILE A 53 -7.37 5.97 3.59
CA ILE A 53 -8.75 6.47 3.65
C ILE A 53 -9.60 5.86 4.77
N MET A 54 -9.10 4.82 5.44
CA MET A 54 -9.81 4.16 6.54
C MET A 54 -10.18 5.18 7.64
N PRO A 55 -11.45 5.24 8.07
CA PRO A 55 -11.88 6.09 9.17
C PRO A 55 -11.42 5.48 10.50
N LEU A 56 -10.20 5.81 10.92
CA LEU A 56 -9.57 5.30 12.14
C LEU A 56 -10.03 6.04 13.40
N ASP A 57 -10.74 7.15 13.24
CA ASP A 57 -11.28 7.97 14.32
C ASP A 57 -12.52 7.34 14.99
N VAL A 58 -13.05 6.22 14.46
CA VAL A 58 -14.16 5.45 15.07
C VAL A 58 -13.68 4.48 16.16
N ALA A 59 -12.37 4.25 16.28
CA ALA A 59 -11.79 3.31 17.25
C ALA A 59 -11.25 3.98 18.53
N GLU A 60 -11.45 5.28 18.71
CA GLU A 60 -11.03 6.05 19.90
C GLU A 60 -12.21 6.43 20.82
N ASP A 61 -13.30 5.66 20.86
CA ASP A 61 -14.19 5.63 22.03
C ASP A 61 -13.89 4.41 22.90
N PRO A 62 -13.15 4.59 24.01
CA PRO A 62 -13.35 3.82 25.22
C PRO A 62 -14.40 4.58 26.06
N GLU A 63 -15.68 4.48 25.72
CA GLU A 63 -16.74 4.77 26.70
C GLU A 63 -17.09 3.44 27.40
N ASP A 64 -16.51 3.30 28.59
CA ASP A 64 -16.84 2.41 29.71
C ASP A 64 -16.72 0.88 29.56
#